data_AF-A0A7J6JAL2-F1
#
_entry.id   AF-A0A7J6JAL2-F1
#
_cell.length_a   1.000
_cell.length_b   1.000
_cell.length_c   1.000
_cell.angle_alpha   90.00
_cell.angle_beta   90.00
_cell.angle_gamma   90.00
#
_symmetry.space_group_name_H-M   'P 1'
#
loop_
_entity.id
_entity.type
_entity.pdbx_description
1 polymer ?
#
loop_
_entity_poly.entity_id
_entity_poly.type
_entity_poly.pdbx_seq_one_letter_code
_entity_poly.pdbx_strand_id
1 'polypeptide(L)'
;MLDRVQRHAQARLLSHMQQLATIHGLRVLVKCLDYLSAASDDADAEEEKKLYLNMLAARSKAEIIHLWDSRPAAGVHQYIEEPRTAEHRISSVIDSVRWHRDLGDADVHNQVEPEIVAALAAFAKVWNLDEFVETHERITSEPPNLNAAGVSKLQAQFILQAQVAETSLTSDNGATPTISISFVPDGIPNVTLINIKKHWRALFVPLARRVKESEKSLRQDLFTMQLISLGSAHGKGGQQWKELDDLGQAGMDVISHLHLDADQILLRGPGPLLGQKMMLGSVAPAIDKNRAKRESEAGLYGSGDSQVTVRDMNACVCQNRRLAPGAEYAPLSPER
;
A
#
# COMPACT_ATOMS: atom_id res chain seq x y z
N MET A 1 -12.08 9.09 9.62
CA MET A 1 -11.09 10.18 9.53
C MET A 1 -10.21 10.12 10.76
N LEU A 2 -8.92 10.42 10.63
CA LEU A 2 -8.03 10.58 11.77
C LEU A 2 -8.40 11.85 12.55
N ASP A 3 -8.40 11.77 13.87
CA ASP A 3 -8.56 12.95 14.71
C ASP A 3 -7.30 13.84 14.66
N ARG A 4 -7.32 14.96 15.40
CA ARG A 4 -6.18 15.88 15.44
C ARG A 4 -4.91 15.19 15.97
N VAL A 5 -5.02 14.42 17.04
CA VAL A 5 -3.87 13.77 17.70
C VAL A 5 -3.25 12.75 16.76
N GLN A 6 -4.07 11.88 16.17
CA GLN A 6 -3.65 10.89 15.18
C GLN A 6 -2.96 11.53 13.97
N ARG A 7 -3.47 12.66 13.45
CA ARG A 7 -2.79 13.39 12.36
C ARG A 7 -1.41 13.91 12.73
N HIS A 8 -1.23 14.43 13.94
CA HIS A 8 0.08 14.90 14.40
C HIS A 8 1.04 13.72 14.62
N ALA A 9 0.54 12.60 15.17
CA ALA A 9 1.32 11.38 15.32
C ALA A 9 1.76 10.84 13.95
N GLN A 10 0.86 10.81 12.96
CA GLN A 10 1.18 10.44 11.58
C GLN A 10 2.28 11.33 11.00
N ALA A 11 2.18 12.65 11.13
CA ALA A 11 3.20 13.59 10.66
C ALA A 11 4.58 13.31 11.29
N ARG A 12 4.60 13.00 12.60
CA ARG A 12 5.83 12.65 13.31
C ARG A 12 6.43 11.33 12.83
N LEU A 13 5.59 10.34 12.50
CA LEU A 13 6.03 9.07 11.92
C LEU A 13 6.58 9.25 10.50
N LEU A 14 5.93 10.05 9.66
CA LEU A 14 6.41 10.38 8.33
C LEU A 14 7.76 11.10 8.38
N SER A 15 7.92 12.04 9.32
CA SER A 15 9.21 12.73 9.57
C SER A 15 10.30 11.74 10.00
N HIS A 16 9.96 10.74 10.82
CA HIS A 16 10.91 9.71 11.20
C HIS A 16 11.29 8.80 10.02
N MET A 17 10.31 8.42 9.19
CA MET A 17 10.56 7.68 7.95
C MET A 17 11.46 8.47 7.00
N GLN A 18 11.29 9.78 6.91
CA GLN A 18 12.13 10.67 6.10
C GLN A 18 13.59 10.65 6.56
N GLN A 19 13.82 10.74 7.87
CA GLN A 19 15.16 10.63 8.47
C GLN A 19 15.81 9.29 8.13
N LEU A 20 15.06 8.19 8.28
CA LEU A 20 15.54 6.86 7.93
C LEU A 20 15.81 6.73 6.43
N ALA A 21 14.90 7.20 5.58
CA ALA A 21 15.07 7.17 4.13
C ALA A 21 16.35 7.91 3.71
N THR A 22 16.63 9.06 4.33
CA THR A 22 17.88 9.81 4.12
C THR A 22 19.10 9.00 4.55
N ILE A 23 19.05 8.37 5.72
CA ILE A 23 20.17 7.55 6.26
C ILE A 23 20.45 6.33 5.37
N HIS A 24 19.40 5.70 4.86
CA HIS A 24 19.48 4.50 4.03
C HIS A 24 19.66 4.80 2.53
N GLY A 25 19.59 6.06 2.10
CA GLY A 25 19.66 6.46 0.68
C GLY A 25 18.46 5.97 -0.14
N LEU A 26 17.28 5.87 0.48
CA LEU A 26 16.06 5.36 -0.15
C LEU A 26 15.23 6.50 -0.75
N ARG A 27 14.72 6.30 -1.96
CA ARG A 27 13.66 7.14 -2.52
C ARG A 27 12.29 6.63 -2.06
N VAL A 28 11.59 7.41 -1.25
CA VAL A 28 10.23 7.09 -0.80
C VAL A 28 9.24 8.00 -1.51
N LEU A 29 8.26 7.39 -2.18
CA LEU A 29 7.17 8.08 -2.86
C LEU A 29 5.89 7.98 -2.03
N VAL A 30 5.21 9.10 -1.87
CA VAL A 30 3.91 9.19 -1.19
C VAL A 30 2.84 9.40 -2.24
N LYS A 31 1.81 8.55 -2.21
CA LYS A 31 0.65 8.61 -3.09
C LYS A 31 -0.60 8.77 -2.25
N CYS A 32 -1.43 9.76 -2.58
CA CYS A 32 -2.68 10.02 -1.88
C CYS A 32 -3.85 9.91 -2.87
N LEU A 33 -4.84 9.07 -2.55
CA LEU A 33 -6.02 8.87 -3.41
C LEU A 33 -7.04 10.01 -3.32
N ASP A 34 -6.81 11.01 -2.47
CA ASP A 34 -7.66 12.20 -2.36
C ASP A 34 -7.37 13.27 -3.42
N TYR A 35 -6.19 13.22 -4.05
CA TYR A 35 -5.68 14.27 -4.94
C TYR A 35 -5.25 13.69 -6.29
N LEU A 36 -5.96 14.06 -7.34
CA LEU A 36 -5.57 13.88 -8.73
C LEU A 36 -4.54 14.94 -9.16
N SER A 37 -3.67 14.56 -10.09
CA SER A 37 -2.75 15.47 -10.76
C SER A 37 -3.51 16.50 -11.60
N ALA A 38 -2.81 17.60 -11.92
CA ALA A 38 -3.26 18.56 -12.91
C ALA A 38 -3.47 17.88 -14.27
N ALA A 39 -4.12 18.59 -15.19
CA ALA A 39 -4.34 18.11 -16.55
C ALA A 39 -3.02 17.69 -17.20
N SER A 40 -3.03 16.51 -17.81
CA SER A 40 -1.96 15.99 -18.66
C SER A 40 -2.06 16.62 -20.06
N ASP A 41 -0.91 16.74 -20.73
CA ASP A 41 -0.86 17.09 -22.16
C ASP A 41 -1.30 15.91 -23.06
N ASP A 42 -1.43 14.71 -22.48
CA ASP A 42 -1.93 13.50 -23.13
C ASP A 42 -3.46 13.49 -23.17
N ALA A 43 -4.01 13.67 -24.38
CA ALA A 43 -5.45 13.74 -24.61
C ALA A 43 -6.18 12.42 -24.30
N ASP A 44 -5.55 11.28 -24.58
CA ASP A 44 -6.16 9.96 -24.36
C ASP A 44 -6.23 9.67 -22.85
N ALA A 45 -5.16 10.01 -22.12
CA ALA A 45 -5.11 9.92 -20.67
C ALA A 45 -6.14 10.84 -19.99
N GLU A 46 -6.37 12.06 -20.50
CA GLU A 46 -7.39 12.96 -19.97
C GLU A 46 -8.82 12.49 -20.30
N GLU A 47 -9.04 11.88 -21.46
CA GLU A 47 -10.33 11.27 -21.80
C GLU A 47 -10.65 10.08 -20.88
N GLU A 48 -9.67 9.21 -20.63
CA GLU A 48 -9.80 8.08 -19.69
C GLU A 48 -10.08 8.57 -18.26
N LYS A 49 -9.31 9.55 -17.77
CA LYS A 49 -9.52 10.19 -16.47
C LYS A 49 -10.94 10.77 -16.35
N LYS A 50 -11.42 11.44 -17.42
CA LYS A 50 -12.76 12.02 -17.47
C LYS A 50 -13.85 10.97 -17.48
N LEU A 51 -13.67 9.85 -18.18
CA LEU A 51 -14.60 8.71 -18.16
C LEU A 51 -14.80 8.24 -16.71
N TYR A 52 -13.72 7.94 -16.00
CA TYR A 52 -13.79 7.46 -14.62
C TYR A 52 -14.41 8.49 -13.68
N LEU A 53 -14.09 9.78 -13.83
CA LEU A 53 -14.74 10.85 -13.05
C LEU A 53 -16.25 10.93 -13.31
N ASN A 54 -16.68 10.79 -14.56
CA ASN A 54 -18.10 10.76 -14.91
C ASN A 54 -18.80 9.53 -14.31
N MET A 55 -18.14 8.37 -14.32
CA MET A 55 -18.69 7.16 -13.70
C MET A 55 -18.83 7.29 -12.18
N LEU A 56 -17.90 7.97 -11.50
CA LEU A 56 -18.04 8.30 -10.08
C LEU A 56 -19.20 9.28 -9.82
N ALA A 57 -19.47 10.20 -10.73
CA ALA A 57 -20.55 11.17 -10.59
C ALA A 57 -21.93 10.64 -10.96
N ALA A 58 -22.00 9.45 -11.58
CA ALA A 58 -23.22 8.83 -12.05
C ALA A 58 -24.16 8.49 -10.89
N ARG A 59 -25.46 8.75 -11.09
CA ARG A 59 -26.48 8.62 -10.03
C ARG A 59 -27.27 7.33 -10.08
N SER A 60 -27.10 6.54 -11.15
CA SER A 60 -27.86 5.31 -11.35
C SER A 60 -27.02 4.20 -11.97
N LYS A 61 -27.42 2.96 -11.72
CA LYS A 61 -26.89 1.76 -12.38
C LYS A 61 -26.89 1.90 -13.90
N ALA A 62 -27.98 2.40 -14.47
CA ALA A 62 -28.12 2.54 -15.93
C ALA A 62 -27.11 3.54 -16.50
N GLU A 63 -26.87 4.65 -15.81
CA GLU A 63 -25.90 5.67 -16.22
C GLU A 63 -24.46 5.14 -16.15
N ILE A 64 -24.09 4.44 -15.09
CA ILE A 64 -22.78 3.80 -14.95
C ILE A 64 -22.53 2.82 -16.12
N ILE A 65 -23.51 1.95 -16.42
CA ILE A 65 -23.41 0.98 -17.52
C ILE A 65 -23.31 1.71 -18.87
N HIS A 66 -24.14 2.72 -19.10
CA HIS A 66 -24.13 3.49 -20.35
C HIS A 66 -22.78 4.19 -20.59
N LEU A 67 -22.22 4.83 -19.56
CA LEU A 67 -20.89 5.44 -19.62
C LEU A 67 -19.82 4.40 -19.95
N TRP A 68 -19.87 3.23 -19.31
CA TRP A 68 -18.94 2.14 -19.57
C TRP A 68 -19.02 1.62 -21.01
N ASP A 69 -20.23 1.48 -21.54
CA ASP A 69 -20.47 0.95 -22.90
C ASP A 69 -20.18 1.95 -24.01
N SER A 70 -20.28 3.25 -23.70
CA SER A 70 -20.03 4.32 -24.65
C SER A 70 -18.55 4.66 -24.80
N ARG A 71 -17.66 3.97 -24.06
CA ARG A 71 -16.22 4.20 -24.17
C ARG A 71 -15.73 3.88 -25.58
N PRO A 72 -14.76 4.64 -26.13
CA PRO A 72 -14.11 4.25 -27.37
C PRO A 72 -13.56 2.83 -27.21
N ALA A 73 -13.88 1.93 -28.15
CA ALA A 73 -13.26 0.61 -28.14
C ALA A 73 -11.74 0.83 -28.17
N ALA A 74 -11.02 0.33 -27.17
CA ALA A 74 -9.57 0.39 -27.16
C ALA A 74 -9.10 -0.11 -28.54
N GLY A 75 -8.39 0.74 -29.28
CA GLY A 75 -7.92 0.40 -30.61
C GLY A 75 -7.24 -0.96 -30.52
N VAL A 76 -7.62 -1.88 -31.42
CA VAL A 76 -7.22 -3.30 -31.45
C VAL A 76 -5.69 -3.41 -31.49
N HIS A 77 -5.05 -3.21 -30.36
CA HIS A 77 -3.69 -3.63 -30.11
C HIS A 77 -3.82 -5.04 -29.57
N GLN A 78 -3.50 -6.00 -30.44
CA GLN A 78 -3.38 -7.43 -30.16
C GLN A 78 -2.26 -7.70 -29.13
N TYR A 79 -2.32 -7.09 -27.97
CA TYR A 79 -1.64 -7.62 -26.80
C TYR A 79 -2.66 -8.51 -26.12
N ILE A 80 -2.27 -9.77 -25.93
CA ILE A 80 -2.95 -10.75 -25.08
C ILE A 80 -3.41 -9.98 -23.83
N GLU A 81 -4.71 -9.66 -23.74
CA GLU A 81 -5.24 -8.83 -22.66
C GLU A 81 -5.00 -9.59 -21.36
N GLU A 82 -3.98 -9.17 -20.61
CA GLU A 82 -3.80 -9.67 -19.27
C GLU A 82 -5.06 -9.29 -18.48
N PRO A 83 -5.68 -10.24 -17.75
CA PRO A 83 -6.94 -10.04 -17.01
C PRO A 83 -6.78 -9.12 -15.78
N ARG A 84 -5.96 -8.08 -15.89
CA ARG A 84 -5.35 -7.36 -14.77
C ARG A 84 -5.36 -5.85 -14.94
N THR A 85 -5.76 -5.32 -16.10
CA THR A 85 -5.92 -3.88 -16.32
C THR A 85 -7.08 -3.32 -15.50
N ALA A 86 -7.10 -2.00 -15.29
CA ALA A 86 -8.24 -1.31 -14.68
C ALA A 86 -9.53 -1.60 -15.45
N GLU A 87 -9.46 -1.62 -16.78
CA GLU A 87 -10.57 -1.94 -17.66
C GLU A 87 -11.14 -3.34 -17.41
N HIS A 88 -10.28 -4.35 -17.25
CA HIS A 88 -10.76 -5.71 -16.99
C HIS A 88 -11.51 -5.81 -15.66
N ARG A 89 -11.01 -5.17 -14.60
CA ARG A 89 -11.65 -5.20 -13.29
C ARG A 89 -12.98 -4.46 -13.29
N ILE A 90 -13.01 -3.27 -13.88
CA ILE A 90 -14.26 -2.51 -14.01
C ILE A 90 -15.26 -3.30 -14.86
N SER A 91 -14.84 -3.88 -16.00
CA SER A 91 -15.70 -4.75 -16.81
C SER A 91 -16.26 -5.92 -16.00
N SER A 92 -15.43 -6.61 -15.23
CA SER A 92 -15.85 -7.74 -14.40
C SER A 92 -16.93 -7.35 -13.38
N VAL A 93 -16.77 -6.20 -12.71
CA VAL A 93 -17.77 -5.71 -11.76
C VAL A 93 -19.04 -5.24 -12.48
N ILE A 94 -18.91 -4.52 -13.60
CA ILE A 94 -20.05 -4.08 -14.42
C ILE A 94 -20.85 -5.28 -14.94
N ASP A 95 -20.18 -6.32 -15.41
CA ASP A 95 -20.84 -7.56 -15.85
C ASP A 95 -21.56 -8.23 -14.70
N SER A 96 -20.93 -8.35 -13.52
CA SER A 96 -21.60 -8.85 -12.31
C SER A 96 -22.86 -8.03 -11.99
N VAL A 97 -22.78 -6.71 -12.07
CA VAL A 97 -23.91 -5.80 -11.83
C VAL A 97 -25.04 -5.98 -12.86
N ARG A 98 -24.71 -6.28 -14.12
CA ARG A 98 -25.70 -6.60 -15.17
C ARG A 98 -26.46 -7.88 -14.87
N TRP A 99 -25.76 -8.91 -14.40
CA TRP A 99 -26.36 -10.22 -14.10
C TRP A 99 -27.31 -10.15 -12.89
N HIS A 100 -27.06 -9.27 -11.93
CA HIS A 100 -27.91 -9.11 -10.74
C HIS A 100 -28.94 -7.99 -10.93
N ARG A 101 -30.15 -8.36 -11.35
CA ARG A 101 -31.26 -7.42 -11.63
C ARG A 101 -31.75 -6.67 -10.39
N ASP A 102 -31.63 -7.27 -9.21
CA ASP A 102 -32.22 -6.75 -7.96
C ASP A 102 -31.28 -5.83 -7.16
N LEU A 103 -30.08 -5.51 -7.68
CA LEU A 103 -29.18 -4.56 -7.03
C LEU A 103 -29.73 -3.13 -7.15
N GLY A 104 -29.91 -2.46 -6.01
CA GLY A 104 -30.23 -1.03 -5.98
C GLY A 104 -29.03 -0.18 -6.41
N ASP A 105 -29.30 1.08 -6.81
CA ASP A 105 -28.26 2.00 -7.30
C ASP A 105 -27.12 2.21 -6.27
N ALA A 106 -27.46 2.27 -4.98
CA ALA A 106 -26.47 2.41 -3.91
C ALA A 106 -25.55 1.17 -3.81
N ASP A 107 -26.08 -0.04 -4.00
CA ASP A 107 -25.30 -1.27 -3.94
C ASP A 107 -24.38 -1.41 -5.15
N VAL A 108 -24.84 -0.97 -6.33
CA VAL A 108 -24.01 -0.88 -7.53
C VAL A 108 -22.88 0.11 -7.31
N HIS A 109 -23.20 1.31 -6.83
CA HIS A 109 -22.20 2.33 -6.54
C HIS A 109 -21.14 1.81 -5.55
N ASN A 110 -21.55 1.17 -4.45
CA ASN A 110 -20.64 0.61 -3.45
C ASN A 110 -19.73 -0.52 -4.00
N GLN A 111 -20.15 -1.23 -5.05
CA GLN A 111 -19.35 -2.28 -5.69
C GLN A 111 -18.39 -1.72 -6.75
N VAL A 112 -18.83 -0.73 -7.52
CA VAL A 112 -18.08 -0.20 -8.66
C VAL A 112 -17.11 0.92 -8.24
N GLU A 113 -17.52 1.78 -7.29
CA GLU A 113 -16.72 2.95 -6.85
C GLU A 113 -15.28 2.58 -6.46
N PRO A 114 -14.99 1.52 -5.66
CA PRO A 114 -13.63 1.15 -5.32
C PRO A 114 -12.73 0.84 -6.53
N GLU A 115 -13.27 0.17 -7.56
CA GLU A 115 -12.51 -0.15 -8.78
C GLU A 115 -12.26 1.09 -9.63
N ILE A 116 -13.24 2.00 -9.72
CA ILE A 116 -13.05 3.29 -10.41
C ILE A 116 -12.01 4.15 -9.67
N VAL A 117 -12.06 4.21 -8.34
CA VAL A 117 -11.06 4.95 -7.55
C VAL A 117 -9.66 4.31 -7.71
N ALA A 118 -9.57 2.99 -7.77
CA ALA A 118 -8.31 2.30 -8.07
C ALA A 118 -7.79 2.65 -9.47
N ALA A 119 -8.67 2.73 -10.47
CA ALA A 119 -8.29 3.17 -11.82
C ALA A 119 -7.79 4.62 -11.84
N LEU A 120 -8.52 5.52 -11.17
CA LEU A 120 -8.16 6.93 -11.03
C LEU A 120 -6.84 7.16 -10.30
N ALA A 121 -6.37 6.18 -9.54
CA ALA A 121 -5.06 6.25 -8.90
C ALA A 121 -3.92 6.39 -9.92
N ALA A 122 -4.07 5.96 -11.18
CA ALA A 122 -3.09 6.22 -12.23
C ALA A 122 -2.83 7.73 -12.41
N PHE A 123 -3.84 8.56 -12.17
CA PHE A 123 -3.81 10.02 -12.26
C PHE A 123 -3.68 10.68 -10.89
N ALA A 124 -3.39 9.93 -9.81
CA ALA A 124 -3.20 10.53 -8.49
C ALA A 124 -1.86 11.27 -8.41
N LYS A 125 -1.85 12.38 -7.69
CA LYS A 125 -0.63 13.14 -7.41
C LYS A 125 0.32 12.29 -6.56
N VAL A 126 1.59 12.35 -6.94
CA VAL A 126 2.69 11.64 -6.28
C VAL A 126 3.71 12.67 -5.80
N TRP A 127 4.17 12.51 -4.57
CA TRP A 127 5.18 13.36 -3.96
C TRP A 127 6.39 12.53 -3.56
N ASN A 128 7.57 13.13 -3.55
CA ASN A 128 8.66 12.59 -2.75
C ASN A 128 8.33 12.78 -1.26
N LEU A 129 8.75 11.84 -0.40
CA LEU A 129 8.47 11.93 1.03
C LEU A 129 8.98 13.24 1.65
N ASP A 130 10.15 13.73 1.21
CA ASP A 130 10.70 15.01 1.69
C ASP A 130 9.74 16.18 1.44
N GLU A 131 9.28 16.34 0.19
CA GLU A 131 8.31 17.36 -0.19
C GLU A 131 6.97 17.19 0.54
N PHE A 132 6.53 15.94 0.71
CA PHE A 132 5.29 15.63 1.39
C PHE A 132 5.35 16.01 2.88
N VAL A 133 6.45 15.72 3.57
CA VAL A 133 6.62 16.09 4.99
C VAL A 133 6.67 17.60 5.16
N GLU A 134 7.41 18.32 4.31
CA GLU A 134 7.50 19.79 4.35
C GLU A 134 6.14 20.47 4.13
N THR A 135 5.27 19.86 3.32
CA THR A 135 3.97 20.44 2.93
C THR A 135 2.77 19.70 3.50
N HIS A 136 2.99 18.80 4.46
CA HIS A 136 1.98 17.88 4.99
C HIS A 136 0.73 18.61 5.52
N GLU A 137 0.91 19.66 6.30
CA GLU A 137 -0.23 20.44 6.84
C GLU A 137 -1.03 21.11 5.73
N ARG A 138 -0.35 21.69 4.74
CA ARG A 138 -1.02 22.31 3.58
C ARG A 138 -1.83 21.26 2.82
N ILE A 139 -1.19 20.15 2.44
CA ILE A 139 -1.85 19.05 1.71
C ILE A 139 -3.07 18.55 2.47
N THR A 140 -2.92 18.22 3.75
CA THR A 140 -4.03 17.69 4.58
C THR A 140 -5.09 18.72 4.97
N SER A 141 -4.83 20.02 4.76
CA SER A 141 -5.79 21.10 4.95
C SER A 141 -6.59 21.44 3.69
N GLU A 142 -6.06 21.13 2.50
CA GLU A 142 -6.73 21.34 1.23
C GLU A 142 -7.86 20.32 1.04
N PRO A 143 -9.04 20.75 0.57
CA PRO A 143 -10.13 19.82 0.32
C PRO A 143 -9.72 18.79 -0.75
N PRO A 144 -10.06 17.50 -0.59
CA PRO A 144 -9.86 16.50 -1.63
C PRO A 144 -10.45 16.95 -2.97
N ASN A 145 -9.72 16.72 -4.06
CA ASN A 145 -10.24 17.00 -5.41
C ASN A 145 -10.89 15.76 -6.07
N LEU A 146 -10.74 14.58 -5.43
CA LEU A 146 -11.49 13.38 -5.77
C LEU A 146 -12.65 13.16 -4.80
N ASN A 147 -13.88 13.31 -5.31
CA ASN A 147 -15.10 13.08 -4.55
C ASN A 147 -15.50 11.60 -4.59
N ALA A 148 -14.99 10.81 -3.65
CA ALA A 148 -15.32 9.39 -3.44
C ALA A 148 -15.33 9.08 -1.93
N ALA A 149 -16.10 8.06 -1.54
CA ALA A 149 -16.20 7.69 -0.13
C ALA A 149 -14.86 7.19 0.42
N GLY A 150 -14.56 7.53 1.68
CA GLY A 150 -13.30 7.10 2.33
C GLY A 150 -13.13 5.58 2.40
N VAL A 151 -14.23 4.83 2.54
CA VAL A 151 -14.21 3.36 2.51
C VAL A 151 -13.85 2.81 1.13
N SER A 152 -14.25 3.49 0.06
CA SER A 152 -13.92 3.10 -1.32
C SER A 152 -12.47 3.43 -1.66
N LYS A 153 -11.97 4.58 -1.20
CA LYS A 153 -10.53 4.92 -1.27
C LYS A 153 -9.67 3.89 -0.53
N LEU A 154 -10.11 3.46 0.64
CA LEU A 154 -9.44 2.40 1.38
C LEU A 154 -9.44 1.07 0.61
N GLN A 155 -10.59 0.63 0.08
CA GLN A 155 -10.65 -0.59 -0.73
C GLN A 155 -9.77 -0.48 -1.99
N ALA A 156 -9.80 0.66 -2.68
CA ALA A 156 -8.97 0.95 -3.84
C ALA A 156 -7.48 0.84 -3.53
N GLN A 157 -7.03 1.34 -2.37
CA GLN A 157 -5.66 1.16 -1.90
C GLN A 157 -5.29 -0.32 -1.82
N PHE A 158 -6.13 -1.15 -1.20
CA PHE A 158 -5.85 -2.60 -1.09
C PHE A 158 -5.93 -3.33 -2.44
N ILE A 159 -6.79 -2.89 -3.37
CA ILE A 159 -6.85 -3.39 -4.75
C ILE A 159 -5.51 -3.13 -5.47
N LEU A 160 -5.00 -1.90 -5.37
CA LEU A 160 -3.72 -1.52 -5.97
C LEU A 160 -2.53 -2.27 -5.35
N GLN A 161 -2.52 -2.41 -4.01
CA GLN A 161 -1.45 -3.14 -3.33
C GLN A 161 -1.48 -4.64 -3.65
N ALA A 162 -2.67 -5.23 -3.85
CA ALA A 162 -2.77 -6.60 -4.32
C ALA A 162 -2.18 -6.77 -5.73
N GLN A 163 -2.40 -5.82 -6.64
CA GLN A 163 -1.79 -5.87 -7.98
C GLN A 163 -0.28 -5.78 -7.92
N VAL A 164 0.27 -4.84 -7.15
CA VAL A 164 1.71 -4.72 -6.95
C VAL A 164 2.28 -6.00 -6.36
N ALA A 165 1.60 -6.59 -5.36
CA ALA A 165 1.99 -7.86 -4.78
C ALA A 165 1.99 -8.98 -5.82
N GLU A 166 0.95 -9.11 -6.64
CA GLU A 166 0.86 -10.13 -7.69
C GLU A 166 1.98 -9.99 -8.71
N THR A 167 2.23 -8.78 -9.22
CA THR A 167 3.32 -8.49 -10.16
C THR A 167 4.67 -8.83 -9.54
N SER A 168 4.91 -8.42 -8.29
CA SER A 168 6.16 -8.73 -7.60
C SER A 168 6.32 -10.24 -7.36
N LEU A 169 5.29 -10.95 -6.93
CA LEU A 169 5.35 -12.39 -6.62
C LEU A 169 5.50 -13.27 -7.85
N THR A 170 5.08 -12.80 -9.02
CA THR A 170 5.18 -13.51 -10.31
C THR A 170 6.42 -13.12 -11.11
N SER A 171 7.19 -12.13 -10.64
CA SER A 171 8.42 -11.69 -11.26
C SER A 171 9.62 -12.61 -10.97
N ASP A 172 10.67 -12.48 -11.79
CA ASP A 172 11.92 -13.22 -11.63
C ASP A 172 12.64 -12.89 -10.32
N ASN A 173 13.51 -13.79 -9.86
CA ASN A 173 14.28 -13.65 -8.61
C ASN A 173 15.16 -12.38 -8.53
N GLY A 174 15.40 -11.68 -9.64
CA GLY A 174 16.17 -10.44 -9.70
C GLY A 174 15.34 -9.16 -9.53
N ALA A 175 14.01 -9.26 -9.38
CA ALA A 175 13.17 -8.09 -9.20
C ALA A 175 13.52 -7.32 -7.90
N THR A 176 13.31 -6.01 -7.94
CA THR A 176 13.55 -5.14 -6.78
C THR A 176 12.46 -5.39 -5.73
N PRO A 177 12.83 -5.74 -4.48
CA PRO A 177 11.87 -5.85 -3.38
C PRO A 177 11.04 -4.59 -3.22
N THR A 178 9.73 -4.75 -3.08
CA THR A 178 8.81 -3.62 -2.85
C THR A 178 8.25 -3.68 -1.44
N ILE A 179 8.45 -2.59 -0.69
CA ILE A 179 7.86 -2.39 0.64
C ILE A 179 6.76 -1.36 0.51
N SER A 180 5.54 -1.74 0.84
CA SER A 180 4.39 -0.85 0.91
C SER A 180 4.07 -0.50 2.35
N ILE A 181 3.95 0.78 2.68
CA ILE A 181 3.59 1.23 4.02
C ILE A 181 2.29 1.99 3.94
N SER A 182 1.31 1.57 4.73
CA SER A 182 -0.07 2.04 4.66
C SER A 182 -0.55 2.48 6.04
N PHE A 183 -0.85 3.77 6.19
CA PHE A 183 -1.58 4.27 7.35
C PHE A 183 -3.06 3.93 7.20
N VAL A 184 -3.60 3.20 8.16
CA VAL A 184 -4.98 2.68 8.15
C VAL A 184 -5.77 3.16 9.37
N PRO A 185 -7.10 3.35 9.25
CA PRO A 185 -7.92 3.73 10.40
C PRO A 185 -7.97 2.59 11.43
N ASP A 186 -8.17 2.90 12.71
CA ASP A 186 -8.26 1.87 13.76
C ASP A 186 -9.37 0.84 13.58
N GLY A 187 -10.44 1.17 12.86
CA GLY A 187 -11.54 0.26 12.61
C GLY A 187 -12.30 0.61 11.33
N ILE A 188 -12.91 -0.40 10.73
CA ILE A 188 -13.66 -0.31 9.49
C ILE A 188 -14.94 -1.15 9.54
N PRO A 189 -15.93 -0.87 8.68
CA PRO A 189 -17.09 -1.75 8.53
C PRO A 189 -16.66 -3.18 8.15
N ASN A 190 -17.29 -4.19 8.73
CA ASN A 190 -16.94 -5.60 8.47
C ASN A 190 -17.06 -5.97 6.98
N VAL A 191 -18.03 -5.42 6.25
CA VAL A 191 -18.19 -5.63 4.81
C VAL A 191 -16.95 -5.14 4.03
N THR A 192 -16.34 -4.04 4.48
CA THR A 192 -15.11 -3.51 3.88
C THR A 192 -13.94 -4.46 4.09
N LEU A 193 -13.78 -5.01 5.31
CA LEU A 193 -12.75 -6.00 5.59
C LEU A 193 -12.92 -7.28 4.76
N ILE A 194 -14.17 -7.76 4.61
CA ILE A 194 -14.49 -8.93 3.78
C ILE A 194 -14.08 -8.69 2.32
N ASN A 195 -14.40 -7.52 1.76
CA ASN A 195 -14.00 -7.15 0.39
C ASN A 195 -12.48 -7.09 0.25
N ILE A 196 -11.78 -6.45 1.19
CA ILE A 196 -10.31 -6.41 1.19
C ILE A 196 -9.74 -7.84 1.21
N LYS A 197 -10.20 -8.69 2.13
CA LYS A 197 -9.76 -10.11 2.22
C LYS A 197 -10.03 -10.86 0.90
N LYS A 198 -11.14 -10.58 0.20
CA LYS A 198 -11.46 -11.20 -1.10
C LYS A 198 -10.41 -10.88 -2.17
N HIS A 199 -9.97 -9.63 -2.29
CA HIS A 199 -8.92 -9.25 -3.25
C HIS A 199 -7.58 -9.91 -2.90
N TRP A 200 -7.22 -9.98 -1.63
CA TRP A 200 -5.96 -10.57 -1.19
C TRP A 200 -5.90 -12.09 -1.31
N ARG A 201 -7.04 -12.78 -1.24
CA ARG A 201 -7.11 -14.24 -1.50
C ARG A 201 -6.63 -14.62 -2.90
N ALA A 202 -6.73 -13.74 -3.89
CA ALA A 202 -6.23 -14.00 -5.24
C ALA A 202 -4.70 -14.23 -5.25
N LEU A 203 -3.98 -13.68 -4.27
CA LEU A 203 -2.52 -13.80 -4.15
C LEU A 203 -2.06 -15.15 -3.62
N PHE A 204 -2.95 -15.97 -3.05
CA PHE A 204 -2.57 -17.21 -2.38
C PHE A 204 -1.91 -18.21 -3.34
N VAL A 205 -2.36 -18.27 -4.60
CA VAL A 205 -1.79 -19.17 -5.60
C VAL A 205 -0.37 -18.72 -6.02
N PRO A 206 -0.14 -17.45 -6.40
CA PRO A 206 1.22 -16.92 -6.59
C PRO A 206 2.14 -17.12 -5.38
N LEU A 207 1.65 -16.83 -4.16
CA LEU A 207 2.40 -17.01 -2.91
C LEU A 207 2.84 -18.46 -2.71
N ALA A 208 1.92 -19.42 -2.85
CA ALA A 208 2.22 -20.84 -2.68
C ALA A 208 3.25 -21.34 -3.69
N ARG A 209 3.13 -20.92 -4.96
CA ARG A 209 4.11 -21.23 -6.00
C ARG A 209 5.48 -20.69 -5.59
N ARG A 210 5.51 -19.46 -5.08
CA ARG A 210 6.75 -18.79 -4.72
C ARG A 210 7.45 -19.43 -3.53
N VAL A 211 6.69 -19.82 -2.51
CA VAL A 211 7.24 -20.58 -1.37
C VAL A 211 7.91 -21.85 -1.85
N LYS A 212 7.25 -22.62 -2.73
CA LYS A 212 7.83 -23.84 -3.32
C LYS A 212 9.08 -23.59 -4.17
N GLU A 213 9.13 -22.49 -4.91
CA GLU A 213 10.33 -22.09 -5.66
C GLU A 213 11.47 -21.65 -4.74
N SER A 214 11.13 -20.95 -3.66
CA SER A 214 12.09 -20.45 -2.67
C SER A 214 12.72 -21.55 -1.81
N GLU A 215 12.15 -22.75 -1.73
CA GLU A 215 12.85 -23.92 -1.16
C GLU A 215 14.21 -24.19 -1.84
N LYS A 216 14.45 -23.58 -3.02
CA LYS A 216 15.68 -23.66 -3.80
C LYS A 216 16.49 -22.36 -3.86
N SER A 217 16.04 -21.28 -3.20
CA SER A 217 16.61 -19.92 -3.29
C SER A 217 16.63 -19.22 -1.92
N LEU A 218 17.65 -18.39 -1.65
CA LEU A 218 17.77 -17.65 -0.39
C LEU A 218 16.84 -16.43 -0.27
N ARG A 219 16.27 -15.92 -1.37
CA ARG A 219 15.39 -14.72 -1.34
C ARG A 219 13.91 -15.06 -1.41
N GLN A 220 13.17 -14.62 -0.39
CA GLN A 220 11.73 -14.81 -0.20
C GLN A 220 10.96 -13.47 -0.18
N ASP A 221 11.65 -12.34 -0.20
CA ASP A 221 11.18 -11.01 0.18
C ASP A 221 10.92 -10.08 -1.02
N LEU A 222 10.12 -10.52 -2.01
CA LEU A 222 9.84 -9.68 -3.19
C LEU A 222 8.79 -8.59 -2.93
N PHE A 223 7.87 -8.84 -2.01
CA PHE A 223 6.84 -7.87 -1.64
C PHE A 223 6.49 -8.00 -0.17
N THR A 224 6.31 -6.86 0.50
CA THR A 224 5.73 -6.80 1.83
C THR A 224 4.88 -5.55 1.99
N MET A 225 3.83 -5.66 2.80
CA MET A 225 2.95 -4.57 3.17
C MET A 225 2.97 -4.40 4.70
N GLN A 226 3.30 -3.21 5.17
CA GLN A 226 3.15 -2.79 6.56
C GLN A 226 1.88 -1.94 6.70
N LEU A 227 0.94 -2.43 7.52
CA LEU A 227 -0.22 -1.67 7.97
C LEU A 227 0.12 -0.97 9.29
N ILE A 228 -0.10 0.33 9.36
CA ILE A 228 0.12 1.13 10.58
C ILE A 228 -1.21 1.75 10.99
N SER A 229 -1.74 1.33 12.13
CA SER A 229 -2.93 1.95 12.73
C SER A 229 -2.52 2.82 13.92
N LEU A 230 -3.07 4.03 14.00
CA LEU A 230 -2.80 4.97 15.08
C LEU A 230 -4.00 5.04 16.02
N GLY A 231 -3.85 4.48 17.22
CA GLY A 231 -4.90 4.46 18.22
C GLY A 231 -4.48 5.03 19.56
N SER A 232 -5.20 4.64 20.60
CA SER A 232 -4.91 4.98 21.99
C SER A 232 -4.50 3.73 22.77
N ALA A 233 -3.72 3.90 23.85
CA ALA A 233 -3.21 2.82 24.71
C ALA A 233 -4.27 1.79 25.17
N HIS A 234 -5.53 2.20 25.25
CA HIS A 234 -6.64 1.40 25.77
C HIS A 234 -7.67 1.02 24.68
N GLY A 235 -7.42 1.40 23.43
CA GLY A 235 -8.28 1.04 22.32
C GLY A 235 -8.12 -0.44 21.95
N LYS A 236 -9.22 -1.11 21.59
CA LYS A 236 -9.19 -2.37 20.82
C LYS A 236 -8.91 -2.12 19.32
N GLY A 237 -8.35 -0.96 19.00
CA GLY A 237 -8.13 -0.50 17.64
C GLY A 237 -7.16 -1.41 16.90
N GLY A 238 -7.42 -1.63 15.62
CA GLY A 238 -6.56 -2.40 14.73
C GLY A 238 -6.70 -3.92 14.81
N GLN A 239 -7.57 -4.46 15.68
CA GLN A 239 -7.80 -5.92 15.74
C GLN A 239 -8.22 -6.51 14.39
N GLN A 240 -9.00 -5.77 13.60
CA GLN A 240 -9.40 -6.18 12.24
C GLN A 240 -8.22 -6.27 11.27
N TRP A 241 -7.20 -5.42 11.44
CA TRP A 241 -5.98 -5.48 10.64
C TRP A 241 -5.09 -6.64 11.04
N LYS A 242 -5.08 -6.98 12.33
CA LYS A 242 -4.46 -8.21 12.80
C LYS A 242 -5.09 -9.46 12.17
N GLU A 243 -6.40 -9.48 11.95
CA GLU A 243 -7.03 -10.60 11.21
C GLU A 243 -6.62 -10.65 9.72
N LEU A 244 -6.13 -9.54 9.15
CA LEU A 244 -5.62 -9.49 7.79
C LEU A 244 -4.13 -9.89 7.72
N ASP A 245 -3.35 -9.51 8.73
CA ASP A 245 -1.98 -10.01 8.99
C ASP A 245 -2.01 -11.54 9.18
N ASP A 246 -2.86 -12.02 10.11
CA ASP A 246 -3.09 -13.45 10.37
C ASP A 246 -3.80 -14.19 9.20
N LEU A 247 -4.14 -13.51 8.10
CA LEU A 247 -4.69 -14.16 6.91
C LEU A 247 -3.66 -15.12 6.28
N GLY A 248 -2.38 -15.00 6.64
CA GLY A 248 -1.23 -15.79 6.21
C GLY A 248 -1.53 -17.27 5.96
N GLN A 249 -1.79 -17.60 4.69
CA GLN A 249 -1.84 -18.95 4.16
C GLN A 249 -0.75 -19.11 3.09
N ALA A 250 -0.26 -20.34 2.93
CA ALA A 250 0.77 -20.75 1.97
C ALA A 250 2.24 -20.58 2.37
N GLY A 251 2.56 -20.33 3.65
CA GLY A 251 3.93 -20.47 4.19
C GLY A 251 4.85 -19.26 4.05
N MET A 252 4.32 -18.10 3.64
CA MET A 252 5.01 -16.81 3.61
C MET A 252 4.04 -15.73 4.08
N ASP A 253 4.53 -14.84 4.92
CA ASP A 253 3.78 -13.67 5.38
C ASP A 253 4.16 -12.45 4.53
N VAL A 254 3.16 -11.75 4.00
CA VAL A 254 3.32 -10.56 3.14
C VAL A 254 2.62 -9.33 3.70
N ILE A 255 1.86 -9.45 4.80
CA ILE A 255 1.17 -8.34 5.44
C ILE A 255 1.51 -8.35 6.92
N SER A 256 2.12 -7.28 7.43
CA SER A 256 2.29 -7.09 8.87
C SER A 256 1.42 -5.95 9.35
N HIS A 257 0.86 -6.08 10.56
CA HIS A 257 0.15 -5.01 11.25
C HIS A 257 0.92 -4.49 12.47
N LEU A 258 1.07 -3.17 12.54
CA LEU A 258 1.67 -2.45 13.66
C LEU A 258 0.65 -1.45 14.21
N HIS A 259 0.18 -1.72 15.42
CA HIS A 259 -0.63 -0.77 16.19
C HIS A 259 0.28 0.16 16.99
N LEU A 260 0.09 1.47 16.85
CA LEU A 260 0.85 2.50 17.57
C LEU A 260 -0.10 3.38 18.37
N ASP A 261 0.32 3.70 19.59
CA ASP A 261 -0.34 4.68 20.44
C ASP A 261 0.09 6.10 20.02
N ALA A 262 -0.86 6.86 19.49
CA ALA A 262 -0.65 8.21 19.00
C ALA A 262 -0.14 9.14 20.10
N ASP A 263 -0.65 9.02 21.33
CA ASP A 263 -0.24 9.85 22.47
C ASP A 263 1.20 9.53 22.88
N GLN A 264 1.59 8.25 22.88
CA GLN A 264 2.97 7.86 23.20
C GLN A 264 3.96 8.31 22.13
N ILE A 265 3.59 8.24 20.85
CA ILE A 265 4.42 8.79 19.76
C ILE A 265 4.62 10.29 19.94
N LEU A 266 3.58 11.04 20.32
CA LEU A 266 3.71 12.48 20.51
C LEU A 266 4.48 12.84 21.78
N LEU A 267 4.25 12.12 22.88
CA LEU A 267 4.87 12.37 24.18
C LEU A 267 6.35 11.99 24.19
N ARG A 268 6.66 10.77 23.73
CA ARG A 268 8.00 10.18 23.85
C ARG A 268 8.80 10.23 22.55
N GLY A 269 8.11 10.33 21.41
CA GLY A 269 8.74 10.26 20.10
C GLY A 269 9.01 8.82 19.63
N PRO A 270 9.50 8.67 18.38
CA PRO A 270 9.91 7.40 17.79
C PRO A 270 11.00 6.67 18.60
N GLY A 271 10.73 5.41 18.93
CA GLY A 271 11.66 4.47 19.57
C GLY A 271 12.79 3.98 18.67
N PRO A 272 13.88 3.44 19.24
CA PRO A 272 14.98 2.85 18.47
C PRO A 272 14.56 1.65 17.60
N LEU A 273 13.50 0.93 17.98
CA LEU A 273 13.00 -0.22 17.21
C LEU A 273 11.92 0.14 16.19
N LEU A 274 11.37 1.36 16.28
CA LEU A 274 10.20 1.75 15.52
C LEU A 274 10.49 1.75 14.01
N GLY A 275 11.63 2.33 13.60
CA GLY A 275 12.04 2.35 12.21
C GLY A 275 12.17 0.95 11.59
N GLN A 276 12.78 0.00 12.31
CA GLN A 276 12.91 -1.38 11.85
C GLN A 276 11.54 -2.04 11.66
N LYS A 277 10.63 -1.87 12.63
CA LYS A 277 9.27 -2.42 12.53
C LYS A 277 8.47 -1.78 11.39
N MET A 278 8.53 -0.46 11.24
CA MET A 278 7.79 0.25 10.20
C MET A 278 8.29 -0.06 8.78
N MET A 279 9.61 -0.18 8.59
CA MET A 279 10.22 -0.23 7.26
C MET A 279 10.46 -1.67 6.75
N LEU A 280 10.46 -2.69 7.60
CA LEU A 280 10.70 -4.08 7.18
C LEU A 280 9.43 -4.89 6.93
N GLY A 281 8.26 -4.43 7.39
CA GLY A 281 7.01 -5.14 7.17
C GLY A 281 7.04 -6.58 7.70
N SER A 282 6.44 -7.48 6.92
CA SER A 282 6.40 -8.92 7.14
C SER A 282 7.72 -9.66 6.88
N VAL A 283 8.83 -8.98 6.57
CA VAL A 283 10.18 -9.58 6.42
C VAL A 283 10.85 -9.75 7.80
N ALA A 284 10.26 -9.21 8.87
CA ALA A 284 10.73 -9.30 10.25
C ALA A 284 10.51 -10.62 11.06
N PRO A 285 9.86 -11.72 10.61
CA PRO A 285 9.54 -12.87 11.48
C PRO A 285 10.74 -13.53 12.15
N ALA A 286 11.91 -13.53 11.48
CA ALA A 286 13.15 -14.08 12.04
C ALA A 286 13.77 -13.19 13.13
N ILE A 287 13.54 -11.88 13.06
CA ILE A 287 13.98 -10.91 14.08
C ILE A 287 13.02 -10.97 15.28
N ASP A 288 11.71 -11.08 15.04
CA ASP A 288 10.72 -11.23 16.11
C ASP A 288 10.95 -12.52 16.93
N LYS A 289 11.24 -13.68 16.32
CA LYS A 289 11.45 -14.92 17.11
C LYS A 289 12.67 -14.87 18.06
N ASN A 290 13.73 -14.17 17.69
CA ASN A 290 14.95 -14.08 18.50
C ASN A 290 14.95 -12.88 19.47
N ARG A 291 14.22 -11.79 19.18
CA ARG A 291 14.11 -10.60 20.04
C ARG A 291 12.81 -10.52 20.87
N ALA A 292 11.73 -11.22 20.52
CA ALA A 292 10.47 -11.23 21.28
C ALA A 292 10.61 -11.80 22.71
N LYS A 293 11.72 -12.48 23.03
CA LYS A 293 12.03 -12.85 24.43
C LYS A 293 12.54 -11.68 25.28
N ARG A 294 12.88 -10.52 24.70
CA ARG A 294 13.52 -9.40 25.42
C ARG A 294 12.95 -8.00 25.15
N GLU A 295 12.24 -7.75 24.05
CA GLU A 295 11.80 -6.40 23.69
C GLU A 295 10.31 -6.19 23.97
N SER A 296 10.01 -5.48 25.07
CA SER A 296 8.67 -4.92 25.34
C SER A 296 8.31 -3.86 24.30
N GLU A 297 7.02 -3.61 24.09
CA GLU A 297 6.46 -2.45 23.35
C GLU A 297 7.13 -1.11 23.69
N ALA A 298 7.78 -0.99 24.86
CA ALA A 298 8.58 0.16 25.26
C ALA A 298 9.65 0.58 24.24
N GLY A 299 10.23 -0.35 23.46
CA GLY A 299 11.25 0.01 22.45
C GLY A 299 10.71 0.71 21.20
N LEU A 300 9.38 0.80 21.04
CA LEU A 300 8.71 1.54 19.97
C LEU A 300 8.60 3.04 20.26
N TYR A 301 8.81 3.46 21.51
CA TYR A 301 8.62 4.84 21.96
C TYR A 301 9.85 5.35 22.72
N GLY A 302 10.18 6.63 22.56
CA GLY A 302 11.24 7.29 23.32
C GLY A 302 12.63 7.25 22.68
N SER A 303 13.55 8.02 23.21
CA SER A 303 14.95 8.02 22.78
C SER A 303 15.71 6.82 23.37
N GLY A 304 16.49 6.13 22.54
CA GLY A 304 17.44 5.09 22.96
C GLY A 304 18.63 4.98 22.01
N ASP A 305 19.71 4.34 22.46
CA ASP A 305 21.04 4.37 21.81
C ASP A 305 21.16 3.54 20.50
N SER A 306 20.06 3.01 19.97
CA SER A 306 20.06 2.01 18.89
C SER A 306 19.48 2.53 17.55
N GLN A 307 19.38 3.84 17.34
CA GLN A 307 19.00 4.35 16.03
C GLN A 307 20.14 4.17 15.02
N VAL A 308 19.80 3.61 13.85
CA VAL A 308 20.75 3.42 12.74
C VAL A 308 21.22 4.78 12.26
N THR A 309 22.53 4.96 12.12
CA THR A 309 23.14 6.18 11.60
C THR A 309 23.69 5.98 10.18
N VAL A 310 23.97 7.08 9.48
CA VAL A 310 24.67 7.04 8.17
C VAL A 310 26.02 6.30 8.29
N ARG A 311 26.70 6.46 9.43
CA ARG A 311 27.97 5.77 9.70
C ARG A 311 27.77 4.26 9.78
N ASP A 312 26.70 3.81 10.44
CA ASP A 312 26.37 2.38 10.54
C ASP A 312 26.03 1.80 9.17
N MET A 313 25.29 2.55 8.35
CA MET A 313 24.99 2.15 6.97
C MET A 313 26.23 2.06 6.08
N ASN A 314 27.14 3.04 6.17
CA ASN A 314 28.41 3.01 5.45
C ASN A 314 29.33 1.87 5.90
N ALA A 315 29.21 1.42 7.15
CA ALA A 315 29.93 0.27 7.67
C ALA A 315 29.25 -1.07 7.32
N CYS A 316 28.02 -1.07 6.79
CA CYS A 316 27.32 -2.30 6.42
C CYS A 316 28.12 -3.10 5.39
N VAL A 317 28.32 -4.39 5.66
CA VAL A 317 28.94 -5.33 4.71
C VAL A 317 28.14 -5.41 3.41
N CYS A 318 26.82 -5.23 3.49
CA CYS A 318 25.91 -5.16 2.34
C CYS A 318 26.20 -4.01 1.37
N GLN A 319 26.74 -2.89 1.87
CA GLN A 319 27.12 -1.72 1.08
C GLN A 319 28.59 -1.79 0.64
N ASN A 320 29.42 -2.58 1.34
CA ASN A 320 30.83 -2.75 1.05
C ASN A 320 31.10 -3.97 0.15
N ARG A 321 31.11 -3.74 -1.17
CA ARG A 321 31.44 -4.73 -2.21
C ARG A 321 32.73 -5.52 -1.97
N ARG A 322 33.70 -4.98 -1.21
CA ARG A 322 34.97 -5.63 -0.88
C ARG A 322 34.88 -6.66 0.25
N LEU A 323 33.79 -6.65 1.02
CA LEU A 323 33.58 -7.49 2.20
C LEU A 323 32.44 -8.51 2.00
N ALA A 324 31.69 -8.43 0.91
CA ALA A 324 30.62 -9.38 0.58
C ALA A 324 31.21 -10.71 0.08
N PRO A 325 31.03 -11.84 0.79
CA PRO A 325 31.54 -13.12 0.34
C PRO A 325 30.56 -13.71 -0.69
N GLY A 326 30.99 -13.82 -1.95
CA GLY A 326 30.34 -14.67 -2.96
C GLY A 326 29.91 -13.98 -4.25
N ALA A 327 29.93 -14.74 -5.35
CA ALA A 327 29.53 -14.34 -6.71
C ALA A 327 28.02 -14.06 -6.87
N GLU A 328 27.23 -14.17 -5.79
CA GLU A 328 25.76 -14.13 -5.77
C GLU A 328 25.19 -12.72 -5.57
N TYR A 329 26.03 -11.73 -5.22
CA TYR A 329 25.68 -10.31 -5.15
C TYR A 329 26.13 -9.57 -6.42
N ALA A 330 25.90 -10.20 -7.58
CA ALA A 330 26.08 -9.54 -8.86
C ALA A 330 25.13 -8.34 -8.96
N PRO A 331 25.59 -7.21 -9.53
CA PRO A 331 24.87 -5.94 -9.51
C PRO A 331 23.49 -6.05 -10.17
N LEU A 332 22.48 -5.46 -9.52
CA LEU A 332 21.26 -5.03 -10.20
C LEU A 332 21.62 -3.76 -11.00
N SER A 333 22.12 -4.00 -12.21
CA SER A 333 22.44 -3.05 -13.28
C SER A 333 23.65 -2.09 -13.06
N PRO A 334 24.43 -1.82 -14.12
CA PRO A 334 25.47 -0.79 -14.11
C PRO A 334 24.84 0.61 -14.22
N GLU A 335 25.47 1.57 -13.56
CA GLU A 335 25.21 3.00 -13.69
C GLU A 335 25.11 3.41 -15.17
N ARG A 336 24.08 4.21 -15.49
CA ARG A 336 24.05 5.08 -16.67
C ARG A 336 23.87 6.52 -16.21
#